data_AF-A0A015ISW2-F1
#
_entry.id   AF-A0A015ISW2-F1
#
_cell.length_a   1.000
_cell.length_b   1.000
_cell.length_c   1.000
_cell.angle_alpha   90.00
_cell.angle_beta   90.00
_cell.angle_gamma   90.00
#
_symmetry.space_group_name_H-M   'P 1'
#
loop_
_entity.id
_entity.type
_entity.pdbx_description
1 polymer ?
#
loop_
_entity_poly.entity_id
_entity_poly.type
_entity_poly.pdbx_seq_one_letter_code
_entity_poly.pdbx_strand_id
1 'polypeptide(L)'
;MCVQKIVAFFSLLTPLTWFIWLTYVAILPMCAILGWLALPFAFFAMIIANVLVLFRLIKKAIYNTSTDDGLFTPTRDALQEIFPRASSQQIARYEKIVNQADELDPVLIISPNLNWINQYGEQAYHLVMDGFATEGLQNARRDENSRCVFHFRNGRELVDVRDAIRQRLINAFYIPPSLQATHPHGQTVPVGTAWILTKVGARDSDFWEDDSFFLTL
;
A
#
# COMPACT_ATOMS: atom_id res chain seq x y z
N MET A 1 23.05 21.32 14.91
CA MET A 1 23.95 20.14 14.88
C MET A 1 24.00 19.36 16.20
N CYS A 2 24.03 19.98 17.40
CA CYS A 2 24.03 19.22 18.67
C CYS A 2 22.77 18.37 18.89
N VAL A 3 21.56 18.88 18.58
CA VAL A 3 20.30 18.16 18.82
C VAL A 3 20.19 16.88 17.99
N GLN A 4 20.66 16.86 16.74
CA GLN A 4 20.68 15.66 15.89
C GLN A 4 21.66 14.59 16.40
N LYS A 5 22.82 14.98 16.93
CA LYS A 5 23.79 14.03 17.51
C LYS A 5 23.26 13.41 18.81
N ILE A 6 22.53 14.19 19.60
CA ILE A 6 21.86 13.73 20.82
C ILE A 6 20.75 12.72 20.48
N VAL A 7 19.92 13.01 19.48
CA VAL A 7 18.86 12.09 19.01
C VAL A 7 19.44 10.78 18.46
N ALA A 8 20.56 10.85 17.72
CA ALA A 8 21.25 9.66 17.20
C ALA A 8 21.85 8.78 18.31
N PHE A 9 22.37 9.39 19.37
CA PHE A 9 22.85 8.68 20.55
C PHE A 9 21.70 7.98 21.30
N PHE A 10 20.53 8.64 21.39
CA PHE A 10 19.33 8.08 22.00
C PHE A 10 18.70 6.92 21.23
N SER A 11 18.95 6.80 19.91
CA SER A 11 18.45 5.68 19.10
C SER A 11 19.26 4.38 19.23
N LEU A 12 20.44 4.41 19.87
CA LEU A 12 21.33 3.25 20.00
C LEU A 12 21.18 2.49 21.33
N LEU A 13 20.51 3.08 22.31
CA LEU A 13 20.36 2.49 23.64
C LEU A 13 19.11 1.59 23.70
N THR A 14 19.28 0.38 24.24
CA THR A 14 18.16 -0.50 24.57
C THR A 14 17.26 0.18 25.61
N PRO A 15 15.95 -0.14 25.68
CA PRO A 15 15.02 0.49 26.62
C PRO A 15 15.50 0.46 28.09
N LEU A 16 16.19 -0.63 28.46
CA LEU A 16 16.79 -0.80 29.78
C LEU A 16 17.97 0.16 30.04
N THR A 17 18.85 0.33 29.05
CA THR A 17 20.01 1.24 29.19
C THR A 17 19.60 2.70 29.15
N TRP A 18 18.53 3.04 28.41
CA TRP A 18 17.91 4.36 28.47
C TRP A 18 17.35 4.67 29.87
N PHE A 19 16.63 3.71 30.46
CA PHE A 19 16.06 3.86 31.80
C PHE A 19 17.16 4.10 32.85
N ILE A 20 18.20 3.26 32.86
CA ILE A 20 19.33 3.40 33.78
C ILE A 20 20.00 4.77 33.61
N TRP A 21 20.25 5.20 32.38
CA TRP A 21 20.89 6.50 32.14
C TRP A 21 20.02 7.67 32.62
N LEU A 22 18.72 7.68 32.28
CA LEU A 22 17.81 8.75 32.69
C LEU A 22 17.69 8.84 34.23
N THR A 23 17.57 7.69 34.90
CA THR A 23 17.39 7.64 36.36
C THR A 23 18.64 8.10 37.09
N TYR A 24 19.82 7.63 36.68
CA TYR A 24 21.07 7.92 37.39
C TYR A 24 21.74 9.23 36.99
N VAL A 25 21.58 9.68 35.75
CA VAL A 25 22.25 10.88 35.23
C VAL A 25 21.38 12.12 35.29
N ALA A 26 20.05 12.00 35.18
CA ALA A 26 19.16 13.16 35.18
C ALA A 26 18.31 13.25 36.46
N ILE A 27 17.63 12.17 36.84
CA ILE A 27 16.66 12.21 37.95
C ILE A 27 17.34 12.31 39.30
N LEU A 28 18.31 11.44 39.60
CA LEU A 28 19.03 11.43 40.89
C LEU A 28 19.74 12.77 41.20
N PRO A 29 20.46 13.41 40.26
CA PRO A 29 21.07 14.72 40.50
C PRO A 29 20.05 15.85 40.67
N MET A 30 18.96 15.84 39.90
CA MET A 30 17.89 16.85 40.05
C MET A 30 17.17 16.72 41.39
N CYS A 31 16.91 15.50 41.86
CA CYS A 31 16.35 15.26 43.18
C CYS A 31 17.31 15.69 44.31
N ALA A 32 18.62 15.59 44.10
CA ALA A 32 19.62 16.07 45.05
C ALA A 32 19.68 17.61 45.14
N ILE A 33 19.42 18.33 44.05
CA ILE A 33 19.50 19.81 43.99
C ILE A 33 18.16 20.47 44.37
N LEU A 34 17.03 19.92 43.92
CA LEU A 34 15.68 20.52 44.07
C LEU A 34 14.86 19.88 45.20
N GLY A 35 15.39 18.84 45.85
CA GLY A 35 14.72 18.14 46.93
C GLY A 35 13.37 17.55 46.53
N TRP A 36 12.42 17.53 47.47
CA TRP A 36 11.12 16.88 47.31
C TRP A 36 10.22 17.51 46.22
N LEU A 37 10.56 18.71 45.74
CA LEU A 37 9.80 19.41 44.69
C LEU A 37 9.94 18.75 43.31
N ALA A 38 11.03 18.02 43.07
CA ALA A 38 11.31 17.36 41.78
C ALA A 38 10.69 15.96 41.64
N LEU A 39 10.27 15.34 42.75
CA LEU A 39 9.63 14.02 42.78
C LEU A 39 8.41 13.89 41.86
N PRO A 40 7.43 14.82 41.85
CA PRO A 40 6.29 14.72 40.94
C PRO A 40 6.72 14.78 39.47
N PHE A 41 7.68 15.65 39.11
CA PHE A 41 8.16 15.76 37.73
C PHE A 41 8.92 14.51 37.26
N ALA A 42 9.73 13.90 38.14
CA ALA A 42 10.40 12.63 37.85
C ALA A 42 9.40 11.48 37.65
N PHE A 43 8.33 11.46 38.45
CA PHE A 43 7.25 10.48 38.33
C PHE A 43 6.49 10.65 36.99
N PHE A 44 6.14 11.88 36.61
CA PHE A 44 5.52 12.16 35.31
C PHE A 44 6.42 11.79 34.13
N ALA A 45 7.72 12.09 34.21
CA ALA A 45 8.68 11.72 33.16
C ALA A 45 8.79 10.19 33.00
N MET A 46 8.81 9.44 34.10
CA MET A 46 8.77 7.96 34.06
C MET A 46 7.49 7.43 33.44
N ILE A 47 6.32 8.01 33.77
CA ILE A 47 5.05 7.60 33.17
C ILE A 47 5.08 7.83 31.66
N ILE A 48 5.48 9.01 31.20
CA ILE A 48 5.54 9.34 29.77
C ILE A 48 6.49 8.39 29.03
N ALA A 49 7.66 8.11 29.62
CA ALA A 49 8.63 7.18 29.04
C ALA A 49 8.07 5.75 28.93
N ASN A 50 7.44 5.25 29.99
CA ASN A 50 6.81 3.93 29.99
C ASN A 50 5.65 3.85 28.99
N VAL A 51 4.85 4.91 28.85
CA VAL A 51 3.78 4.97 27.84
C VAL A 51 4.35 4.96 26.43
N LEU A 52 5.43 5.70 26.16
CA LEU A 52 6.09 5.71 24.84
C LEU A 52 6.76 4.36 24.50
N VAL A 53 7.39 3.73 25.49
CA VAL A 53 7.97 2.38 25.34
C VAL A 53 6.87 1.36 25.13
N LEU A 54 5.78 1.41 25.90
CA LEU A 54 4.62 0.56 25.74
C LEU A 54 3.96 0.77 24.37
N PHE A 55 3.83 2.01 23.89
CA PHE A 55 3.32 2.29 22.55
C PHE A 55 4.24 1.73 21.47
N ARG A 56 5.56 1.82 21.63
CA ARG A 56 6.52 1.17 20.72
C ARG A 56 6.46 -0.35 20.78
N LEU A 57 6.29 -0.93 21.95
CA LEU A 57 6.16 -2.38 22.16
C LEU A 57 4.84 -2.90 21.61
N ILE A 58 3.73 -2.18 21.80
CA ILE A 58 2.43 -2.49 21.20
C ILE A 58 2.52 -2.34 19.69
N LYS A 59 3.13 -1.26 19.17
CA LYS A 59 3.34 -1.09 17.74
C LYS A 59 4.17 -2.24 17.17
N LYS A 60 5.28 -2.61 17.83
CA LYS A 60 6.15 -3.73 17.45
C LYS A 60 5.46 -5.09 17.61
N ALA A 61 4.64 -5.27 18.63
CA ALA A 61 3.83 -6.47 18.83
C ALA A 61 2.78 -6.58 17.72
N ILE A 62 2.02 -5.53 17.42
CA ILE A 62 1.10 -5.48 16.26
C ILE A 62 1.84 -5.74 14.94
N TYR A 63 3.09 -5.30 14.79
CA TYR A 63 3.93 -5.63 13.61
C TYR A 63 4.47 -7.08 13.62
N ASN A 64 4.55 -7.73 14.77
CA ASN A 64 5.13 -9.07 14.92
C ASN A 64 4.07 -10.17 15.18
N THR A 65 2.83 -9.82 15.56
CA THR A 65 1.70 -10.76 15.69
C THR A 65 0.86 -10.85 14.42
N SER A 66 1.20 -10.11 13.36
CA SER A 66 0.67 -10.36 12.01
C SER A 66 1.46 -11.44 11.25
N THR A 67 2.47 -12.04 11.88
CA THR A 67 3.14 -13.24 11.36
C THR A 67 2.65 -14.46 12.13
N ASP A 68 1.45 -14.91 11.81
CA ASP A 68 1.22 -16.35 11.69
C ASP A 68 1.67 -16.72 10.27
N ASP A 69 2.89 -17.28 10.20
CA ASP A 69 3.53 -17.97 9.07
C ASP A 69 2.95 -17.77 7.66
N GLY A 70 3.41 -16.71 6.98
CA GLY A 70 3.72 -16.73 5.54
C GLY A 70 2.58 -16.86 4.53
N LEU A 71 1.31 -16.83 4.94
CA LEU A 71 0.20 -16.99 3.99
C LEU A 71 -0.14 -15.70 3.21
N PHE A 72 0.08 -14.53 3.82
CA PHE A 72 -0.33 -13.23 3.24
C PHE A 72 0.82 -12.22 3.24
N THR A 73 0.84 -11.35 2.25
CA THR A 73 1.92 -10.39 2.02
C THR A 73 1.53 -9.02 2.57
N PRO A 74 2.45 -8.29 3.24
CA PRO A 74 2.18 -6.90 3.61
C PRO A 74 1.80 -6.10 2.36
N THR A 75 0.73 -5.30 2.43
CA THR A 75 0.19 -4.55 1.26
C THR A 75 1.27 -3.74 0.55
N ARG A 76 2.18 -3.15 1.32
CA ARG A 76 3.29 -2.35 0.80
C ARG A 76 4.27 -3.19 -0.03
N ASP A 77 4.55 -4.41 0.40
CA ASP A 77 5.49 -5.31 -0.27
C ASP A 77 4.86 -5.85 -1.56
N ALA A 78 3.57 -6.20 -1.52
CA ALA A 78 2.80 -6.56 -2.71
C ALA A 78 2.80 -5.43 -3.76
N LEU A 79 2.59 -4.18 -3.35
CA LEU A 79 2.65 -3.02 -4.25
C LEU A 79 4.05 -2.78 -4.84
N GLN A 80 5.11 -3.11 -4.10
CA GLN A 80 6.49 -3.03 -4.61
C GLN A 80 6.79 -4.14 -5.62
N GLU A 81 6.22 -5.32 -5.44
CA GLU A 81 6.31 -6.41 -6.41
C GLU A 81 5.59 -6.06 -7.72
N ILE A 82 4.37 -5.52 -7.62
CA ILE A 82 3.57 -5.11 -8.78
C ILE A 82 4.20 -3.91 -9.51
N PHE A 83 4.78 -2.97 -8.76
CA PHE A 83 5.43 -1.76 -9.30
C PHE A 83 6.90 -1.63 -8.86
N PRO A 84 7.82 -2.44 -9.40
CA PRO A 84 9.21 -2.49 -8.95
C PRO A 84 9.98 -1.18 -9.23
N ARG A 85 9.45 -0.32 -10.12
CA ARG A 85 10.04 0.97 -10.48
C ARG A 85 9.34 2.17 -9.83
N ALA A 86 8.30 1.94 -9.03
CA ALA A 86 7.61 3.03 -8.35
C ALA A 86 8.45 3.59 -7.19
N SER A 87 8.41 4.91 -7.01
CA SER A 87 9.02 5.56 -5.86
C SER A 87 8.28 5.22 -4.57
N SER A 88 8.97 5.31 -3.42
CA SER A 88 8.35 5.12 -2.10
C SER A 88 7.14 6.03 -1.84
N GLN A 89 7.10 7.22 -2.46
CA GLN A 89 5.96 8.14 -2.37
C GLN A 89 4.77 7.64 -3.19
N GLN A 90 5.00 7.09 -4.39
CA GLN A 90 3.96 6.47 -5.19
C GLN A 90 3.39 5.23 -4.49
N ILE A 91 4.26 4.37 -3.96
CA ILE A 91 3.83 3.19 -3.17
C ILE A 91 2.97 3.62 -1.98
N ALA A 92 3.39 4.63 -1.22
CA ALA A 92 2.59 5.13 -0.09
C ALA A 92 1.23 5.70 -0.52
N ARG A 93 1.15 6.34 -1.70
CA ARG A 93 -0.11 6.80 -2.28
C ARG A 93 -1.01 5.62 -2.66
N TYR A 94 -0.46 4.60 -3.32
CA TYR A 94 -1.20 3.40 -3.71
C TYR A 94 -1.70 2.63 -2.50
N GLU A 95 -0.86 2.47 -1.48
CA GLU A 95 -1.19 1.87 -0.19
C GLU A 95 -2.36 2.61 0.49
N LYS A 96 -2.41 3.95 0.38
CA LYS A 96 -3.55 4.72 0.89
C LYS A 96 -4.85 4.41 0.16
N ILE A 97 -4.81 4.23 -1.17
CA ILE A 97 -6.00 3.88 -1.97
C ILE A 97 -6.47 2.47 -1.62
N VAL A 98 -5.55 1.50 -1.54
CA VAL A 98 -5.87 0.13 -1.13
C VAL A 98 -6.52 0.10 0.26
N ASN A 99 -6.01 0.90 1.20
CA ASN A 99 -6.55 0.97 2.56
C ASN A 99 -7.95 1.59 2.66
N GLN A 100 -8.49 2.18 1.59
CA GLN A 100 -9.87 2.65 1.54
C GLN A 100 -10.85 1.54 1.15
N ALA A 101 -10.36 0.45 0.54
CA ALA A 101 -11.18 -0.71 0.29
C ALA A 101 -11.53 -1.40 1.61
N ASP A 102 -12.76 -1.88 1.69
CA ASP A 102 -13.18 -2.75 2.78
C ASP A 102 -12.44 -4.10 2.69
N GLU A 103 -12.45 -4.84 3.79
CA GLU A 103 -11.83 -6.17 3.82
C GLU A 103 -12.52 -7.11 2.81
N LEU A 104 -11.74 -7.89 2.07
CA LEU A 104 -12.16 -8.78 0.98
C LEU A 104 -12.70 -8.10 -0.29
N ASP A 105 -12.86 -6.78 -0.30
CA ASP A 105 -13.20 -6.05 -1.52
C ASP A 105 -12.02 -6.05 -2.50
N PRO A 106 -12.27 -6.29 -3.80
CA PRO A 106 -11.20 -6.38 -4.78
C PRO A 106 -10.67 -4.99 -5.14
N VAL A 107 -9.36 -4.89 -5.15
CA VAL A 107 -8.61 -3.79 -5.75
C VAL A 107 -7.97 -4.30 -7.03
N LEU A 108 -8.36 -3.70 -8.16
CA LEU A 108 -7.68 -3.91 -9.43
C LEU A 108 -6.46 -3.00 -9.50
N ILE A 109 -5.32 -3.59 -9.81
CA ILE A 109 -4.10 -2.85 -10.07
C ILE A 109 -3.66 -3.14 -11.50
N ILE A 110 -3.46 -2.09 -12.30
CA ILE A 110 -3.04 -2.22 -13.70
C ILE A 110 -1.62 -1.70 -13.84
N SER A 111 -0.70 -2.60 -14.18
CA SER A 111 0.67 -2.26 -14.55
C SER A 111 0.73 -1.96 -16.05
N PRO A 112 1.26 -0.79 -16.47
CA PRO A 112 1.18 -0.34 -17.87
C PRO A 112 1.99 -1.21 -18.82
N ASN A 113 1.43 -1.57 -19.98
CA ASN A 113 2.16 -2.20 -21.06
C ASN A 113 2.71 -1.14 -22.02
N LEU A 114 4.03 -0.93 -21.98
CA LEU A 114 4.69 0.08 -22.82
C LEU A 114 4.55 -0.18 -24.32
N ASN A 115 4.45 -1.45 -24.75
CA ASN A 115 4.25 -1.76 -26.18
C ASN A 115 2.89 -1.28 -26.66
N TRP A 116 1.86 -1.47 -25.84
CA TRP A 116 0.51 -0.98 -26.13
C TRP A 116 0.48 0.56 -26.14
N ILE A 117 1.10 1.21 -25.17
CA ILE A 117 1.18 2.67 -25.09
C ILE A 117 1.93 3.24 -26.31
N ASN A 118 3.02 2.60 -26.75
CA ASN A 118 3.74 3.02 -27.95
C ASN A 118 2.91 2.89 -29.23
N GLN A 119 1.98 1.93 -29.27
CA GLN A 119 1.09 1.70 -30.41
C GLN A 119 -0.09 2.70 -30.46
N TYR A 120 -0.72 2.98 -29.32
CA TYR A 120 -1.96 3.75 -29.24
C TYR A 120 -1.82 5.16 -28.65
N GLY A 121 -0.70 5.43 -27.99
CA GLY A 121 -0.41 6.70 -27.33
C GLY A 121 -0.91 6.78 -25.88
N GLU A 122 -0.29 7.70 -25.13
CA GLU A 122 -0.57 7.92 -23.71
C GLU A 122 -2.02 8.41 -23.47
N GLN A 123 -2.57 9.21 -24.40
CA GLN A 123 -3.95 9.69 -24.30
C GLN A 123 -4.96 8.53 -24.38
N ALA A 124 -4.73 7.57 -25.27
CA ALA A 124 -5.57 6.37 -25.36
C ALA A 124 -5.47 5.52 -24.09
N TYR A 125 -4.27 5.40 -23.53
CA TYR A 125 -4.05 4.71 -22.26
C TYR A 125 -4.84 5.38 -21.13
N HIS A 126 -4.76 6.71 -20.99
CA HIS A 126 -5.52 7.45 -19.99
C HIS A 126 -7.04 7.29 -20.15
N LEU A 127 -7.55 7.24 -21.39
CA LEU A 127 -8.98 6.98 -21.63
C LEU A 127 -9.42 5.61 -21.10
N VAL A 128 -8.59 4.57 -21.26
CA VAL A 128 -8.88 3.24 -20.72
C VAL A 128 -8.87 3.26 -19.19
N MET A 129 -7.84 3.86 -18.58
CA MET A 129 -7.73 3.95 -17.12
C MET A 129 -8.86 4.78 -16.49
N ASP A 130 -9.21 5.91 -17.11
CA ASP A 130 -10.32 6.74 -16.64
C ASP A 130 -11.67 6.02 -16.83
N GLY A 131 -11.77 5.15 -17.83
CA GLY A 131 -12.88 4.20 -17.98
C GLY A 131 -13.01 3.26 -16.78
N PHE A 132 -11.95 2.54 -16.40
CA PHE A 132 -11.96 1.69 -15.20
C PHE A 132 -12.33 2.44 -13.92
N ALA A 133 -12.00 3.73 -13.86
CA ALA A 133 -12.31 4.55 -12.70
C ALA A 133 -13.77 5.05 -12.65
N THR A 134 -14.53 5.04 -13.76
CA THR A 134 -15.80 5.78 -13.87
C THR A 134 -16.96 5.08 -14.60
N GLU A 135 -16.68 4.13 -15.50
CA GLU A 135 -17.69 3.55 -16.40
C GLU A 135 -18.74 2.76 -15.63
N GLY A 136 -20.03 3.10 -15.78
CA GLY A 136 -21.13 2.43 -15.08
C GLY A 136 -21.18 2.66 -13.55
N LEU A 137 -20.34 3.54 -13.01
CA LEU A 137 -20.24 3.76 -11.56
C LEU A 137 -21.00 5.00 -11.08
N GLN A 138 -21.63 4.90 -9.92
CA GLN A 138 -22.37 6.01 -9.31
C GLN A 138 -21.45 6.88 -8.42
N ASN A 139 -21.42 8.17 -8.74
CA ASN A 139 -20.96 9.33 -7.93
C ASN A 139 -19.54 9.34 -7.34
N ALA A 140 -18.70 8.32 -7.55
CA ALA A 140 -17.31 8.36 -7.11
C ALA A 140 -16.36 7.61 -8.04
N ARG A 141 -15.24 8.26 -8.37
CA ARG A 141 -14.14 7.67 -9.12
C ARG A 141 -13.36 6.70 -8.23
N ARG A 142 -12.95 5.53 -8.76
CA ARG A 142 -12.42 4.41 -7.95
C ARG A 142 -10.93 4.41 -7.61
N ASP A 143 -10.18 5.43 -8.02
CA ASP A 143 -8.72 5.30 -8.04
C ASP A 143 -7.97 6.52 -7.47
N GLU A 144 -8.69 7.48 -6.89
CA GLU A 144 -8.15 8.76 -6.40
C GLU A 144 -7.17 9.43 -7.38
N ASN A 145 -7.45 9.44 -8.68
CA ASN A 145 -6.57 10.04 -9.69
C ASN A 145 -5.24 9.29 -9.90
N SER A 146 -5.13 8.02 -9.50
CA SER A 146 -3.91 7.22 -9.67
C SER A 146 -3.73 6.67 -11.08
N ARG A 147 -4.83 6.33 -11.76
CA ARG A 147 -4.89 5.67 -13.08
C ARG A 147 -4.17 4.32 -13.14
N CYS A 148 -4.05 3.66 -12.00
CA CYS A 148 -3.45 2.33 -11.92
C CYS A 148 -3.93 1.49 -10.75
N VAL A 149 -4.56 2.06 -9.72
CA VAL A 149 -5.07 1.34 -8.54
C VAL A 149 -6.54 1.69 -8.35
N PHE A 150 -7.45 0.75 -8.57
CA PHE A 150 -8.89 0.95 -8.58
C PHE A 150 -9.54 0.05 -7.53
N HIS A 151 -10.25 0.62 -6.55
CA HIS A 151 -11.03 -0.17 -5.58
C HIS A 151 -12.46 -0.38 -6.08
N PHE A 152 -13.05 -1.54 -5.83
CA PHE A 152 -14.45 -1.82 -6.17
C PHE A 152 -15.19 -2.38 -4.97
N ARG A 153 -16.51 -2.17 -4.92
CA ARG A 153 -17.37 -2.62 -3.79
C ARG A 153 -17.55 -4.14 -3.69
N ASN A 154 -17.13 -4.88 -4.71
CA ASN A 154 -17.15 -6.34 -4.82
C ASN A 154 -16.67 -6.77 -6.22
N GLY A 155 -16.48 -8.08 -6.39
CA GLY A 155 -16.09 -8.67 -7.68
C GLY A 155 -17.11 -8.49 -8.81
N ARG A 156 -18.41 -8.33 -8.51
CA ARG A 156 -19.41 -8.07 -9.56
C ARG A 156 -19.23 -6.68 -10.16
N GLU A 157 -19.06 -5.65 -9.34
CA GLU A 157 -18.80 -4.30 -9.83
C GLU A 157 -17.52 -4.25 -10.70
N LEU A 158 -16.44 -4.91 -10.27
CA LEU A 158 -15.20 -5.05 -11.07
C LEU A 158 -15.48 -5.65 -12.45
N VAL A 159 -16.20 -6.78 -12.49
CA VAL A 159 -16.49 -7.52 -13.73
C VAL A 159 -17.41 -6.71 -14.64
N ASP A 160 -18.44 -6.06 -14.09
CA ASP A 160 -19.36 -5.22 -14.86
C ASP A 160 -18.61 -4.04 -15.52
N VAL A 161 -17.68 -3.40 -14.79
CA VAL A 161 -16.82 -2.35 -15.34
C VAL A 161 -15.90 -2.91 -16.43
N ARG A 162 -15.22 -4.05 -16.17
CA ARG A 162 -14.37 -4.71 -17.17
C ARG A 162 -15.15 -4.98 -18.46
N ASP A 163 -16.34 -5.54 -18.37
CA ASP A 163 -17.17 -5.90 -19.51
C ASP A 163 -17.68 -4.66 -20.27
N ALA A 164 -18.05 -3.59 -19.57
CA ALA A 164 -18.40 -2.31 -20.19
C ALA A 164 -17.22 -1.69 -20.95
N ILE A 165 -16.01 -1.70 -20.35
CA ILE A 165 -14.79 -1.23 -21.00
C ILE A 165 -14.42 -2.11 -22.18
N ARG A 166 -14.59 -3.44 -22.10
CA ARG A 166 -14.36 -4.37 -23.21
C ARG A 166 -15.25 -4.08 -24.41
N GLN A 167 -16.51 -3.74 -24.19
CA GLN A 167 -17.45 -3.40 -25.26
C GLN A 167 -17.10 -2.06 -25.94
N ARG A 168 -16.63 -1.08 -25.17
CA ARG A 168 -16.39 0.29 -25.67
C ARG A 168 -14.97 0.51 -26.19
N LEU A 169 -13.98 -0.09 -25.54
CA LEU A 169 -12.54 0.11 -25.76
C LEU A 169 -11.87 -1.23 -26.06
N ILE A 170 -12.38 -1.95 -27.05
CA ILE A 170 -11.95 -3.32 -27.40
C ILE A 170 -10.45 -3.46 -27.60
N ASN A 171 -9.77 -2.41 -28.10
CA ASN A 171 -8.33 -2.41 -28.33
C ASN A 171 -7.50 -2.50 -27.04
N ALA A 172 -8.09 -2.26 -25.86
CA ALA A 172 -7.42 -2.48 -24.57
C ALA A 172 -7.28 -3.97 -24.22
N PHE A 173 -8.09 -4.81 -24.85
CA PHE A 173 -8.15 -6.26 -24.66
C PHE A 173 -7.43 -6.96 -25.80
N TYR A 174 -6.97 -8.19 -25.56
CA TYR A 174 -6.20 -8.95 -26.52
C TYR A 174 -6.82 -10.31 -26.82
N ILE A 175 -6.54 -10.78 -28.03
CA ILE A 175 -6.91 -12.11 -28.47
C ILE A 175 -5.99 -13.11 -27.78
N PRO A 176 -6.54 -14.18 -27.16
CA PRO A 176 -5.74 -15.17 -26.48
C PRO A 176 -4.68 -15.77 -27.42
N PRO A 177 -3.47 -16.09 -26.92
CA PRO A 177 -2.36 -16.56 -27.76
C PRO A 177 -2.73 -17.73 -28.68
N SER A 178 -3.59 -18.64 -28.21
CA SER A 178 -4.09 -19.79 -28.96
C SER A 178 -4.90 -19.44 -30.22
N LEU A 179 -5.44 -18.22 -30.31
CA LEU A 179 -6.27 -17.74 -31.43
C LEU A 179 -5.60 -16.64 -32.27
N GLN A 180 -4.41 -16.19 -31.90
CA GLN A 180 -3.74 -15.10 -32.63
C GLN A 180 -3.39 -15.50 -34.07
N ALA A 181 -3.03 -16.77 -34.30
CA ALA A 181 -2.70 -17.28 -35.63
C ALA A 181 -3.89 -17.21 -36.62
N THR A 182 -5.13 -17.26 -36.12
CA THR A 182 -6.35 -17.16 -36.93
C THR A 182 -6.90 -15.74 -37.02
N HIS A 183 -6.29 -14.78 -36.32
CA HIS A 183 -6.69 -13.37 -36.28
C HIS A 183 -5.49 -12.45 -36.55
N PRO A 184 -4.98 -12.40 -37.81
CA PRO A 184 -3.74 -11.69 -38.15
C PRO A 184 -3.78 -10.17 -37.94
N HIS A 185 -4.97 -9.59 -37.80
CA HIS A 185 -5.18 -8.16 -37.51
C HIS A 185 -5.74 -7.92 -36.10
N GLY A 186 -5.79 -8.97 -35.27
CA GLY A 186 -6.27 -8.87 -33.91
C GLY A 186 -5.29 -8.16 -33.00
N GLN A 187 -5.82 -7.57 -31.92
CA GLN A 187 -4.98 -7.03 -30.86
C GLN A 187 -4.28 -8.19 -30.14
N THR A 188 -2.94 -8.22 -30.15
CA THR A 188 -2.15 -9.33 -29.58
C THR A 188 -1.57 -9.02 -28.21
N VAL A 189 -1.56 -7.75 -27.79
CA VAL A 189 -1.04 -7.31 -26.49
C VAL A 189 -2.11 -6.52 -25.72
N PRO A 190 -2.30 -6.76 -24.40
CA PRO A 190 -3.25 -5.99 -23.60
C PRO A 190 -2.71 -4.59 -23.27
N VAL A 191 -3.60 -3.70 -22.81
CA VAL A 191 -3.25 -2.36 -22.30
C VAL A 191 -2.29 -2.38 -21.12
N GLY A 192 -2.29 -3.46 -20.36
CA GLY A 192 -1.49 -3.65 -19.16
C GLY A 192 -1.61 -5.07 -18.62
N THR A 193 -0.91 -5.30 -17.51
CA THR A 193 -1.08 -6.49 -16.68
C THR A 193 -2.09 -6.18 -15.58
N ALA A 194 -3.10 -7.03 -15.40
CA ALA A 194 -4.06 -6.92 -14.32
C ALA A 194 -3.60 -7.73 -13.11
N TRP A 195 -3.60 -7.08 -11.96
CA TRP A 195 -3.38 -7.70 -10.66
C TRP A 195 -4.63 -7.50 -9.84
N ILE A 196 -5.09 -8.56 -9.19
CA ILE A 196 -6.16 -8.48 -8.21
C ILE A 196 -5.51 -8.52 -6.84
N LEU A 197 -5.80 -7.53 -6.02
CA LEU A 197 -5.37 -7.44 -4.63
C LEU A 197 -6.62 -7.43 -3.75
N THR A 198 -6.65 -8.28 -2.73
CA THR A 198 -7.69 -8.29 -1.71
C THR A 198 -7.06 -8.04 -0.36
N LYS A 199 -7.66 -7.15 0.41
CA LYS A 199 -7.24 -6.90 1.78
C LYS A 199 -7.77 -8.02 2.67
N VAL A 200 -6.88 -8.69 3.38
CA VAL A 200 -7.20 -9.83 4.28
C VAL A 200 -6.94 -9.52 5.75
N GLY A 201 -6.48 -8.30 6.03
CA GLY A 201 -6.21 -7.82 7.37
C GLY A 201 -5.88 -6.33 7.36
N ALA A 202 -5.54 -5.77 8.52
CA ALA A 202 -5.28 -4.34 8.64
C ALA A 202 -4.09 -3.84 7.80
N ARG A 203 -3.12 -4.72 7.51
CA ARG A 203 -1.89 -4.40 6.75
C ARG A 203 -1.47 -5.47 5.76
N ASP A 204 -2.25 -6.54 5.67
CA ASP A 204 -1.92 -7.73 4.91
C ASP A 204 -2.89 -7.87 3.74
N SER A 205 -2.38 -8.42 2.65
CA SER A 205 -3.13 -8.58 1.41
C SER A 205 -2.75 -9.89 0.75
N ASP A 206 -3.74 -10.46 0.09
CA ASP A 206 -3.53 -11.49 -0.91
C ASP A 206 -3.57 -10.83 -2.29
N PHE A 207 -2.71 -11.26 -3.21
CA PHE A 207 -2.68 -10.71 -4.55
C PHE A 207 -2.17 -11.70 -5.58
N TRP A 208 -2.70 -11.62 -6.79
CA TRP A 208 -2.28 -12.47 -7.91
C TRP A 208 -2.45 -11.73 -9.24
N GLU A 209 -1.69 -12.16 -10.24
CA GLU A 209 -1.87 -11.73 -11.63
C GLU A 209 -3.08 -12.45 -12.24
N ASP A 210 -3.98 -11.70 -12.89
CA ASP A 210 -5.10 -12.27 -13.65
C ASP A 210 -4.83 -12.16 -15.16
N ASP A 211 -4.16 -13.18 -15.68
CA ASP A 211 -3.80 -13.32 -17.11
C ASP A 211 -5.02 -13.32 -18.05
N SER A 212 -6.21 -13.60 -17.50
CA SER A 212 -7.46 -13.68 -18.24
C SER A 212 -8.22 -12.36 -18.31
N PHE A 213 -7.88 -11.39 -17.43
CA PHE A 213 -8.65 -10.17 -17.24
C PHE A 213 -8.83 -9.35 -18.51
N PHE A 214 -7.78 -9.27 -19.34
CA PHE A 214 -7.78 -8.51 -20.59
C PHE A 214 -8.07 -9.35 -21.84
N LEU A 215 -8.58 -10.57 -21.71
CA LEU A 215 -8.99 -11.36 -22.88
C LEU A 215 -10.26 -10.79 -23.52
N THR A 216 -10.30 -10.82 -24.85
CA THR A 216 -11.47 -10.36 -25.62
C THR A 216 -12.68 -11.32 -25.52
N LEU A 217 -12.47 -12.58 -25.10
CA LEU A 217 -13.49 -13.64 -25.04
C LEU A 217 -14.24 -13.69 -23.70
#